data_AF-A0A952C962-F1
#
_entry.id   AF-A0A952C962-F1
#
_cell.length_a   1.000
_cell.length_b   1.000
_cell.length_c   1.000
_cell.angle_alpha   90.00
_cell.angle_beta   90.00
_cell.angle_gamma   90.00
#
_symmetry.space_group_name_H-M   'P 1'
#
loop_
_entity.id
_entity.type
_entity.pdbx_description
1 polymer ?
#
loop_
_entity_poly.entity_id
_entity_poly.type
_entity_poly.pdbx_seq_one_letter_code
_entity_poly.pdbx_strand_id
1 'polypeptide(L)' 'NLRRILDDVPVDTTLTIDGTESKFIDYDILEIISEFDNKAKERKINLRLMGIEKVNVTAIH' A
#
# COMPACT_ATOMS: atom_id res chain seq x y z
N ASN A 1 11.07 1.21 -8.29
CA ASN A 1 10.76 0.37 -7.11
C ASN A 1 9.48 0.91 -6.48
N LEU A 2 8.53 0.05 -6.13
CA LEU A 2 7.20 0.41 -5.61
C LEU A 2 7.28 1.30 -4.37
N ARG A 3 8.18 1.01 -3.41
CA ARG A 3 8.34 1.80 -2.18
C ARG A 3 8.56 3.30 -2.47
N ARG A 4 9.48 3.61 -3.39
CA ARG A 4 9.76 5.00 -3.81
C ARG A 4 8.53 5.68 -4.41
N ILE A 5 7.78 4.96 -5.26
CA ILE A 5 6.57 5.52 -5.88
C ILE A 5 5.54 5.88 -4.80
N LEU A 6 5.35 5.02 -3.80
CA LEU A 6 4.44 5.28 -2.68
C LEU A 6 4.91 6.44 -1.80
N ASP A 7 6.22 6.56 -1.55
CA ASP A 7 6.79 7.69 -0.81
C ASP A 7 6.58 9.03 -1.54
N ASP A 8 6.60 9.04 -2.87
CA ASP A 8 6.39 10.24 -3.70
C ASP A 8 4.92 10.68 -3.82
N VAL A 9 3.95 9.89 -3.34
CA VAL A 9 2.50 10.21 -3.42
C VAL A 9 2.19 11.48 -2.63
N PRO A 10 1.55 12.51 -3.22
CA PRO A 10 1.29 13.76 -2.50
C PRO A 10 0.35 13.60 -1.30
N VAL A 11 0.55 14.47 -0.31
CA VAL A 11 -0.31 14.60 0.88
C VAL A 11 -1.73 15.01 0.46
N ASP A 12 -2.74 14.56 1.20
CA ASP A 12 -4.15 14.92 0.99
C ASP A 12 -4.71 14.51 -0.39
N THR A 13 -4.35 13.31 -0.84
CA THR A 13 -4.81 12.75 -2.12
C THR A 13 -5.57 11.44 -1.94
N THR A 14 -6.21 10.96 -3.00
CA THR A 14 -6.72 9.59 -3.06
C THR A 14 -5.81 8.75 -3.94
N LEU A 15 -5.27 7.65 -3.39
CA LEU A 15 -4.49 6.66 -4.12
C LEU A 15 -5.30 5.37 -4.22
N THR A 16 -5.52 4.88 -5.44
CA THR A 16 -6.10 3.56 -5.68
C THR A 16 -5.04 2.63 -6.23
N ILE A 17 -4.88 1.46 -5.60
CA ILE A 17 -4.04 0.37 -6.11
C ILE A 17 -4.99 -0.76 -6.51
N ASP A 18 -5.04 -1.05 -7.80
CA ASP A 18 -5.93 -2.05 -8.39
C ASP A 18 -5.15 -3.30 -8.80
N GLY A 19 -5.40 -4.38 -8.08
CA GLY A 19 -4.88 -5.73 -8.33
C GLY A 19 -5.95 -6.71 -8.80
N THR A 20 -7.15 -6.27 -9.19
CA THR A 20 -8.26 -7.16 -9.56
C THR A 20 -7.94 -8.08 -10.75
N GLU A 21 -7.06 -7.64 -11.65
CA GLU A 21 -6.59 -8.44 -12.80
C GLU A 21 -5.31 -9.25 -12.51
N SER A 22 -4.75 -9.13 -11.30
CA SER A 22 -3.55 -9.85 -10.89
C SER A 22 -3.93 -11.25 -10.41
N LYS A 23 -3.47 -12.28 -11.12
CA LYS A 23 -3.69 -13.68 -10.72
C LYS A 23 -2.99 -14.02 -9.40
N PHE A 24 -1.81 -13.45 -9.18
CA PHE A 24 -1.01 -13.60 -7.97
C PHE A 24 -0.29 -12.28 -7.70
N ILE A 25 -0.15 -11.93 -6.42
CA ILE A 25 0.63 -10.77 -5.97
C ILE A 25 1.64 -11.30 -4.98
N ASP A 26 2.92 -11.04 -5.24
CA ASP A 26 4.01 -11.51 -4.38
C ASP A 26 3.91 -10.92 -2.97
N TYR A 27 4.31 -11.71 -1.98
CA TYR A 27 4.21 -11.31 -0.57
C TYR A 27 4.99 -10.03 -0.27
N ASP A 28 6.15 -9.82 -0.90
CA ASP A 28 6.94 -8.58 -0.76
C ASP A 28 6.15 -7.33 -1.19
N ILE A 29 5.30 -7.45 -2.22
CA ILE A 29 4.45 -6.36 -2.69
C ILE A 29 3.31 -6.11 -1.69
N LEU A 30 2.69 -7.18 -1.19
CA LEU A 30 1.65 -7.07 -0.16
C LEU A 30 2.19 -6.44 1.13
N GLU A 31 3.41 -6.80 1.53
CA GLU A 31 4.12 -6.21 2.66
C GLU A 31 4.34 -4.71 2.44
N ILE A 32 4.91 -4.30 1.30
CA ILE A 32 5.13 -2.89 0.95
C ILE A 32 3.82 -2.08 1.05
N ILE A 33 2.73 -2.60 0.50
CA ILE A 33 1.43 -1.93 0.53
C ILE A 33 0.88 -1.86 1.96
N SER A 34 1.07 -2.92 2.74
CA SER A 34 0.61 -3.01 4.14
C SER A 34 1.40 -2.06 5.06
N GLU A 35 2.72 -1.95 4.88
CA GLU A 35 3.58 -0.98 5.55
C GLU A 35 3.19 0.47 5.21
N PHE A 36 2.82 0.73 3.95
CA PHE A 36 2.45 2.06 3.49
C PHE A 36 1.14 2.57 4.11
N ASP A 37 0.25 1.71 4.60
CA ASP A 37 -1.05 2.11 5.16
C ASP A 37 -0.92 3.11 6.33
N ASN A 38 0.11 2.96 7.17
CA ASN A 38 0.36 3.88 8.27
C ASN A 38 0.81 5.26 7.75
N LYS A 39 1.77 5.29 6.81
CA LYS A 39 2.21 6.52 6.15
C LYS A 39 1.07 7.22 5.42
N ALA A 40 0.20 6.44 4.76
CA ALA A 40 -0.97 6.97 4.07
C ALA A 40 -1.89 7.73 5.04
N LYS A 41 -2.20 7.14 6.20
CA LYS A 41 -3.01 7.80 7.25
C LYS A 41 -2.36 9.09 7.75
N GLU A 42 -1.07 9.06 8.07
CA GLU A 42 -0.30 10.22 8.55
C GLU A 42 -0.32 11.38 7.52
N ARG A 43 -0.23 11.04 6.23
CA ARG A 43 -0.21 11.99 5.11
C ARG A 43 -1.60 12.32 4.56
N LYS A 44 -2.68 11.90 5.24
CA LYS A 44 -4.08 12.08 4.79
C LYS A 44 -4.33 11.54 3.37
N ILE A 45 -3.61 10.50 2.98
CA ILE A 45 -3.84 9.79 1.72
C ILE A 45 -4.98 8.80 1.94
N ASN A 46 -6.07 8.97 1.21
CA ASN A 46 -7.16 8.00 1.15
C ASN A 46 -6.72 6.82 0.28
N LEU A 47 -6.15 5.79 0.90
CA LEU A 47 -5.69 4.58 0.24
C LEU A 47 -6.85 3.61 -0.01
N ARG A 48 -7.08 3.26 -1.28
CA ARG A 48 -8.06 2.27 -1.72
C ARG A 48 -7.35 1.09 -2.36
N LEU A 49 -7.67 -0.11 -1.90
CA LEU A 49 -7.10 -1.36 -2.39
C LEU A 49 -8.21 -2.18 -3.04
N MET A 50 -8.03 -2.56 -4.30
CA MET A 50 -9.00 -3.39 -5.04
C MET A 50 -8.33 -4.69 -5.43
N GLY A 51 -8.90 -5.84 -5.02
CA GLY A 51 -8.30 -7.15 -5.31
C GLY A 51 -6.94 -7.38 -4.62
N ILE A 52 -6.63 -6.64 -3.56
CA ILE A 52 -5.37 -6.74 -2.80
C ILE A 52 -5.71 -6.96 -1.33
N GLU A 53 -5.17 -8.04 -0.76
CA GLU A 53 -5.30 -8.34 0.66
C GLU A 53 -4.15 -7.71 1.45
N LYS A 54 -4.47 -7.06 2.58
CA LYS A 54 -3.44 -6.59 3.50
C LYS A 54 -2.90 -7.77 4.30
N VAL A 55 -1.60 -7.78 4.54
CA VAL A 55 -0.93 -8.77 5.37
C VAL A 55 -0.57 -8.16 6.72
N ASN A 56 -0.53 -9.00 7.75
CA ASN A 56 -0.09 -8.58 9.07
C ASN A 56 1.42 -8.33 9.03
N VAL A 57 1.80 -7.06 9.02
CA VAL A 57 3.15 -6.64 9.31
C VAL A 57 3.28 -6.53 10.83
N THR A 58 3.62 -7.63 11.49
CA THR A 58 4.06 -7.55 12.89
C THR A 58 5.26 -6.62 12.93
N ALA A 59 5.09 -5.46 13.54
CA ALA A 59 6.21 -4.62 13.90
C ALA A 59 7.05 -5.43 14.88
N ILE A 60 8.11 -6.07 14.40
CA ILE A 60 9.20 -6.52 15.26
C ILE A 60 9.86 -5.22 15.73
N HIS A 61 9.38 -4.70 16.86
CA HIS A 61 9.99 -3.62 17.63
C HIS A 61 10.25 -4.13 19.04
#